data_AF-A0AAJ6QE07-F1
#
_entry.id   AF-A0AAJ6QE07-F1
#
_cell.length_a   1.000
_cell.length_b   1.000
_cell.length_c   1.000
_cell.angle_alpha   90.00
_cell.angle_beta   90.00
_cell.angle_gamma   90.00
#
_symmetry.space_group_name_H-M   'P 1'
#
loop_
_entity.id
_entity.type
_entity.pdbx_description
1 polymer ?
#
loop_
_entity_poly.entity_id
_entity_poly.type
_entity_poly.pdbx_seq_one_letter_code
_entity_poly.pdbx_strand_id
1 'polypeptide(L)'
;MDSYNITGVTLAKTPPVTTHQWLQLGDDDPMFLGAKALQERYRLDTNCYKNNVRLAAGYRHMPVVLLQNPYKNHDKDFQDIFTPDSALTWTRNILEEIGLDIEHDVPVFDICPMISDDWARMKARTGQLSELRQAIKDAYDLTAQYLEALQPSTVVVLQCATNPCSVKKHAVLSSVEHPVAQVFCSSMAEAMQKRSRIVRFMQREVRLVPGFHPSRITHETDPATKRLLAATLRDILSAVYVPYAQQINGSANAN
;
A
#
# COMPACT_ATOMS: atom_id res chain seq x y z
N MET A 1 -9.73 0.90 22.45
CA MET A 1 -8.76 1.94 22.06
C MET A 1 -7.40 1.29 22.14
N ASP A 2 -6.97 0.68 21.04
CA ASP A 2 -5.65 0.06 20.97
C ASP A 2 -4.62 1.14 20.63
N SER A 3 -3.67 1.36 21.54
CA SER A 3 -2.65 2.40 21.41
C SER A 3 -1.47 1.88 20.60
N TYR A 4 -1.33 2.41 19.39
CA TYR A 4 -0.17 2.16 18.53
C TYR A 4 0.95 3.13 18.89
N ASN A 5 2.06 2.61 19.42
CA ASN A 5 3.22 3.42 19.84
C ASN A 5 4.40 3.24 18.88
N ILE A 6 5.11 4.32 18.57
CA ILE A 6 6.38 4.29 17.82
C ILE A 6 7.50 3.94 18.81
N THR A 7 8.25 2.86 18.57
CA THR A 7 9.24 2.35 19.52
C THR A 7 10.70 2.58 19.11
N GLY A 8 10.96 3.12 17.91
CA GLY A 8 12.32 3.49 17.51
C GLY A 8 12.46 3.97 16.07
N VAL A 9 13.52 4.75 15.82
CA VAL A 9 13.96 5.19 14.47
C VAL A 9 15.34 4.62 14.23
N THR A 10 15.49 3.81 13.18
CA THR A 10 16.76 3.14 12.84
C THR A 10 17.07 3.28 11.35
N LEU A 11 18.35 3.44 11.01
CA LEU A 11 18.82 3.39 9.62
C LEU A 11 18.48 2.02 9.01
N ALA A 12 18.11 2.02 7.73
CA ALA A 12 17.68 0.82 7.03
C ALA A 12 18.76 -0.27 7.06
N LYS A 13 18.59 -1.27 7.93
CA LYS A 13 19.32 -2.54 7.87
C LYS A 13 18.40 -3.60 7.29
N THR A 14 18.97 -4.48 6.47
CA THR A 14 18.30 -5.61 5.82
C THR A 14 17.55 -6.45 6.86
N PRO A 15 16.27 -6.80 6.63
CA PRO A 15 15.52 -7.63 7.57
C PRO A 15 16.16 -9.02 7.72
N PRO A 16 16.04 -9.67 8.90
CA PRO A 16 16.57 -11.01 9.12
C PRO A 16 15.89 -12.03 8.20
N VAL A 17 16.69 -12.94 7.66
CA VAL A 17 16.31 -14.00 6.72
C VAL A 17 15.70 -15.16 7.51
N THR A 18 14.44 -15.51 7.23
CA THR A 18 13.84 -16.76 7.69
C THR A 18 13.41 -17.59 6.49
N THR A 19 13.84 -18.85 6.45
CA THR A 19 13.46 -19.85 5.44
C THR A 19 12.01 -20.27 5.68
N HIS A 20 11.06 -19.42 5.30
CA HIS A 20 9.66 -19.78 5.25
C HIS A 20 9.36 -20.40 3.89
N GLN A 21 8.57 -21.48 3.89
CA GLN A 21 7.94 -21.99 2.68
C GLN A 21 7.02 -20.87 2.17
N TRP A 22 7.27 -20.36 0.97
CA TRP A 22 6.50 -19.27 0.38
C TRP A 22 5.07 -19.74 0.10
N LEU A 23 4.15 -19.43 1.02
CA LEU A 23 2.73 -19.71 0.85
C LEU A 23 2.08 -18.54 0.11
N GLN A 24 1.61 -18.79 -1.10
CA GLN A 24 0.85 -17.81 -1.88
C GLN A 24 -0.60 -17.77 -1.41
N LEU A 25 -1.13 -16.57 -1.22
CA LEU A 25 -2.54 -16.35 -0.88
C LEU A 25 -3.37 -16.32 -2.16
N GLY A 26 -4.38 -17.18 -2.22
CA GLY A 26 -5.38 -17.22 -3.30
C GLY A 26 -6.47 -16.18 -3.10
N ASP A 27 -7.21 -15.88 -4.16
CA ASP A 27 -8.33 -14.92 -4.15
C ASP A 27 -9.56 -15.41 -3.36
N ASP A 28 -9.58 -16.69 -2.98
CA ASP A 28 -10.58 -17.35 -2.17
C ASP A 28 -10.28 -17.31 -0.65
N ASP A 29 -9.18 -16.69 -0.23
CA ASP A 29 -8.81 -16.62 1.18
C ASP A 29 -9.89 -15.91 2.02
N PRO A 30 -10.31 -16.48 3.17
CA PRO A 30 -11.32 -15.89 4.04
C PRO A 30 -11.02 -14.45 4.50
N MET A 31 -9.75 -14.01 4.46
CA MET A 31 -9.40 -12.62 4.75
C MET A 31 -10.11 -11.61 3.84
N PHE A 32 -10.54 -12.03 2.64
CA PHE A 32 -11.20 -11.16 1.66
C PHE A 32 -12.71 -11.02 1.85
N LEU A 33 -13.31 -11.71 2.83
CA LEU A 33 -14.74 -11.57 3.16
C LEU A 33 -15.11 -10.14 3.55
N GLY A 34 -14.21 -9.44 4.27
CA GLY A 34 -14.40 -8.03 4.64
C GLY A 34 -14.48 -7.11 3.43
N ALA A 35 -13.67 -7.35 2.39
CA ALA A 35 -13.74 -6.57 1.15
C ALA A 35 -15.03 -6.82 0.39
N LYS A 36 -15.51 -8.07 0.36
CA LYS A 36 -16.78 -8.38 -0.28
C LYS A 36 -17.94 -7.66 0.41
N ALA A 37 -17.96 -7.68 1.75
CA ALA A 37 -18.96 -6.95 2.54
C ALA A 37 -18.89 -5.42 2.31
N LEU A 38 -17.68 -4.85 2.21
CA LEU A 38 -17.50 -3.42 1.93
C LEU A 38 -18.03 -3.05 0.52
N GLN A 39 -17.73 -3.88 -0.49
CA GLN A 39 -18.22 -3.71 -1.85
C GLN A 39 -19.74 -3.69 -1.91
N GLU A 40 -20.39 -4.65 -1.26
CA GLU A 40 -21.86 -4.75 -1.22
C GLU A 40 -22.50 -3.59 -0.46
N ARG A 41 -21.96 -3.25 0.72
CA ARG A 41 -22.49 -2.17 1.58
C ARG A 41 -22.55 -0.84 0.85
N TYR A 42 -21.52 -0.51 0.09
CA TYR A 42 -21.39 0.77 -0.60
C TYR A 42 -21.72 0.71 -2.09
N ARG A 43 -22.20 -0.45 -2.58
CA ARG A 43 -22.54 -0.70 -3.99
C ARG A 43 -21.39 -0.30 -4.93
N LEU A 44 -20.18 -0.66 -4.55
CA LEU A 44 -18.99 -0.44 -5.39
C LEU A 44 -19.03 -1.39 -6.59
N ASP A 45 -18.36 -1.01 -7.67
CA ASP A 45 -18.27 -1.87 -8.84
C ASP A 45 -17.63 -3.22 -8.48
N THR A 46 -18.05 -4.29 -9.16
CA THR A 46 -17.52 -5.64 -8.90
C THR A 46 -16.03 -5.71 -9.15
N ASN A 47 -15.53 -4.98 -10.16
CA ASN A 47 -14.12 -4.93 -10.47
C ASN A 47 -13.30 -4.19 -9.39
N CYS A 48 -13.88 -3.24 -8.64
CA CYS A 48 -13.19 -2.64 -7.48
C CYS A 48 -12.78 -3.73 -6.47
N TYR A 49 -13.68 -4.68 -6.19
CA TYR A 49 -13.40 -5.81 -5.31
C TYR A 49 -12.40 -6.79 -5.92
N LYS A 50 -12.61 -7.22 -7.16
CA LYS A 50 -11.71 -8.17 -7.83
C LYS A 50 -10.28 -7.64 -7.91
N ASN A 51 -10.11 -6.38 -8.30
CA ASN A 51 -8.79 -5.75 -8.41
C ASN A 51 -8.13 -5.60 -7.03
N ASN A 52 -8.91 -5.24 -6.00
CA ASN A 52 -8.40 -5.18 -4.63
C ASN A 52 -7.90 -6.54 -4.14
N VAL A 53 -8.67 -7.61 -4.34
CA VAL A 53 -8.28 -8.97 -3.95
C VAL A 53 -7.05 -9.43 -4.73
N ARG A 54 -7.02 -9.18 -6.05
CA ARG A 54 -5.93 -9.60 -6.92
C ARG A 54 -4.62 -8.86 -6.65
N LEU A 55 -4.66 -7.57 -6.30
CA LEU A 55 -3.49 -6.84 -5.79
C LEU A 55 -3.07 -7.30 -4.39
N ALA A 56 -4.04 -7.71 -3.58
CA ALA A 56 -3.82 -8.13 -2.21
C ALA A 56 -3.27 -9.55 -2.08
N ALA A 57 -3.45 -10.37 -3.13
CA ALA A 57 -2.82 -11.66 -3.28
C ALA A 57 -1.28 -11.51 -3.32
N GLY A 58 -0.57 -12.56 -2.96
CA GLY A 58 0.88 -12.54 -2.85
C GLY A 58 1.40 -13.55 -1.84
N TYR A 59 2.73 -13.56 -1.64
CA TYR A 59 3.30 -14.45 -0.65
C TYR A 59 3.09 -13.96 0.78
N ARG A 60 2.69 -14.89 1.65
CA ARG A 60 2.69 -14.67 3.10
C ARG A 60 4.11 -14.31 3.56
N HIS A 61 4.21 -13.32 4.44
CA HIS A 61 5.48 -12.74 4.94
C HIS A 61 6.29 -11.89 3.95
N MET A 62 5.85 -11.75 2.70
CA MET A 62 6.41 -10.73 1.79
C MET A 62 6.17 -9.34 2.39
N PRO A 63 7.12 -8.39 2.24
CA PRO A 63 6.86 -7.00 2.56
C PRO A 63 5.67 -6.50 1.76
N VAL A 64 4.81 -5.72 2.42
CA VAL A 64 3.61 -5.17 1.80
C VAL A 64 3.93 -3.81 1.20
N VAL A 65 3.44 -3.52 0.00
CA VAL A 65 3.36 -2.13 -0.51
C VAL A 65 2.04 -1.53 -0.05
N LEU A 66 2.09 -0.40 0.64
CA LEU A 66 0.91 0.33 1.10
C LEU A 66 0.78 1.67 0.36
N LEU A 67 -0.21 1.74 -0.53
CA LEU A 67 -0.61 2.89 -1.34
C LEU A 67 -1.70 3.72 -0.64
N GLN A 68 -2.24 4.74 -1.32
CA GLN A 68 -3.21 5.67 -0.75
C GLN A 68 -4.65 5.18 -0.89
N ASN A 69 -5.14 5.14 -2.11
CA ASN A 69 -6.46 4.73 -2.51
C ASN A 69 -6.45 4.43 -4.02
N PRO A 70 -7.43 3.66 -4.53
CA PRO A 70 -7.47 3.35 -5.95
C PRO A 70 -7.56 4.60 -6.82
N TYR A 71 -6.77 4.60 -7.89
CA TYR A 71 -6.79 5.65 -8.90
C TYR A 71 -7.83 5.36 -10.00
N LYS A 72 -7.83 6.17 -11.06
CA LYS A 72 -8.67 6.00 -12.26
C LYS A 72 -8.71 4.54 -12.73
N ASN A 73 -9.83 4.14 -13.30
CA ASN A 73 -10.07 2.81 -13.87
C ASN A 73 -10.05 1.65 -12.87
N HIS A 74 -10.03 1.87 -11.56
CA HIS A 74 -10.15 0.78 -10.58
C HIS A 74 -11.43 -0.07 -10.71
N ASP A 75 -12.45 0.43 -11.41
CA ASP A 75 -13.70 -0.24 -11.81
C ASP A 75 -13.58 -1.00 -13.15
N LYS A 76 -12.44 -0.95 -13.81
CA LYS A 76 -12.15 -1.66 -15.07
C LYS A 76 -11.43 -2.98 -14.80
N ASP A 77 -11.16 -3.71 -15.87
CA ASP A 77 -10.45 -4.98 -15.76
C ASP A 77 -9.02 -4.75 -15.25
N PHE A 78 -8.44 -5.78 -14.64
CA PHE A 78 -7.18 -5.65 -13.91
C PHE A 78 -6.04 -5.02 -14.71
N GLN A 79 -5.95 -5.30 -16.02
CA GLN A 79 -4.90 -4.71 -16.84
C GLN A 79 -5.08 -3.21 -17.08
N ASP A 80 -6.32 -2.71 -17.03
CA ASP A 80 -6.67 -1.32 -17.30
C ASP A 80 -6.42 -0.37 -16.11
N ILE A 81 -6.19 -0.93 -14.92
CA ILE A 81 -5.83 -0.15 -13.73
C ILE A 81 -4.40 0.39 -13.81
N PHE A 82 -3.56 -0.23 -14.65
CA PHE A 82 -2.15 0.14 -14.88
C PHE A 82 -2.02 1.23 -15.93
N THR A 83 -2.51 2.44 -15.62
CA THR A 83 -2.33 3.60 -16.50
C THR A 83 -0.88 4.12 -16.45
N PRO A 84 -0.36 4.78 -17.51
CA PRO A 84 1.05 5.22 -17.56
C PRO A 84 1.52 6.05 -16.36
N ASP A 85 0.61 6.82 -15.75
CA ASP A 85 0.90 7.72 -14.64
C ASP A 85 0.47 7.18 -13.26
N SER A 86 -0.05 5.95 -13.20
CA SER A 86 -0.52 5.37 -11.94
C SER A 86 0.64 4.96 -11.04
N ALA A 87 0.38 4.98 -9.72
CA ALA A 87 1.30 4.40 -8.75
C ALA A 87 1.54 2.91 -8.99
N LEU A 88 0.50 2.18 -9.40
CA LEU A 88 0.57 0.75 -9.71
C LEU A 88 1.53 0.45 -10.86
N THR A 89 1.50 1.21 -11.95
CA THR A 89 2.45 1.04 -13.05
C THR A 89 3.89 1.28 -12.61
N TRP A 90 4.13 2.32 -11.81
CA TRP A 90 5.46 2.58 -11.25
C TRP A 90 5.95 1.43 -10.36
N THR A 91 5.09 0.95 -9.46
CA THR A 91 5.41 -0.17 -8.57
C THR A 91 5.66 -1.44 -9.38
N ARG A 92 4.80 -1.76 -10.35
CA ARG A 92 4.94 -2.94 -11.22
C ARG A 92 6.27 -2.93 -11.96
N ASN A 93 6.58 -1.84 -12.66
CA ASN A 93 7.81 -1.76 -13.46
C ASN A 93 9.07 -1.97 -12.60
N ILE A 94 9.12 -1.43 -11.37
CA ILE A 94 10.26 -1.61 -10.48
C ILE A 94 10.33 -3.04 -9.94
N LEU A 95 9.19 -3.65 -9.61
CA LEU A 95 9.15 -5.05 -9.17
C LEU A 95 9.57 -6.00 -10.29
N GLU A 96 9.11 -5.76 -11.52
CA GLU A 96 9.51 -6.52 -12.71
C GLU A 96 11.02 -6.39 -12.98
N GLU A 97 11.60 -5.18 -12.84
CA GLU A 97 13.06 -4.95 -12.90
C GLU A 97 13.83 -5.81 -11.87
N ILE A 98 13.20 -6.12 -10.72
CA ILE A 98 13.76 -6.94 -9.64
C ILE A 98 13.49 -8.45 -9.86
N GLY A 99 12.62 -8.80 -10.81
CA GLY A 99 12.19 -10.18 -11.07
C GLY A 99 11.07 -10.65 -10.14
N LEU A 100 10.19 -9.74 -9.72
CA LEU A 100 8.97 -10.03 -8.97
C LEU A 100 7.74 -9.56 -9.74
N ASP A 101 6.65 -10.31 -9.60
CA ASP A 101 5.36 -10.03 -10.19
C ASP A 101 4.43 -9.36 -9.15
N ILE A 102 3.82 -8.23 -9.53
CA ILE A 102 2.94 -7.45 -8.64
C ILE A 102 1.61 -8.14 -8.34
N GLU A 103 1.17 -9.04 -9.22
CA GLU A 103 -0.07 -9.80 -9.09
C GLU A 103 0.12 -11.07 -8.24
N HIS A 104 1.30 -11.67 -8.32
CA HIS A 104 1.52 -13.00 -7.76
C HIS A 104 2.44 -13.04 -6.54
N ASP A 105 3.41 -12.12 -6.43
CA ASP A 105 4.47 -12.24 -5.43
C ASP A 105 4.31 -11.24 -4.28
N VAL A 106 3.94 -10.00 -4.59
CA VAL A 106 3.97 -8.87 -3.65
C VAL A 106 2.57 -8.37 -3.31
N PRO A 107 2.12 -8.50 -2.05
CA PRO A 107 0.85 -7.93 -1.64
C PRO A 107 0.88 -6.38 -1.68
N VAL A 108 -0.06 -5.81 -2.43
CA VAL A 108 -0.27 -4.37 -2.57
C VAL A 108 -1.63 -3.99 -1.99
N PHE A 109 -1.63 -3.16 -0.94
CA PHE A 109 -2.85 -2.59 -0.38
C PHE A 109 -2.88 -1.09 -0.61
N ASP A 110 -4.07 -0.53 -0.74
CA ASP A 110 -4.31 0.87 -0.42
C ASP A 110 -4.62 1.01 1.06
N ILE A 111 -4.22 2.12 1.70
CA ILE A 111 -4.69 2.38 3.07
C ILE A 111 -6.21 2.53 3.09
N CYS A 112 -6.80 3.13 2.06
CA CYS A 112 -8.24 3.26 1.84
C CYS A 112 -8.66 2.43 0.60
N PRO A 113 -8.80 1.10 0.74
CA PRO A 113 -9.08 0.19 -0.37
C PRO A 113 -10.46 0.41 -0.98
N MET A 114 -10.58 0.18 -2.28
CA MET A 114 -11.80 0.25 -3.10
C MET A 114 -12.51 1.63 -3.18
N ILE A 115 -12.18 2.58 -2.31
CA ILE A 115 -12.76 3.93 -2.29
C ILE A 115 -11.89 4.89 -3.11
N SER A 116 -12.21 5.05 -4.39
CA SER A 116 -11.50 5.99 -5.27
C SER A 116 -11.85 7.45 -5.03
N ASP A 117 -10.97 8.33 -5.51
CA ASP A 117 -11.21 9.78 -5.56
C ASP A 117 -12.49 10.14 -6.33
N ASP A 118 -12.79 9.45 -7.43
CA ASP A 118 -13.97 9.75 -8.25
C ASP A 118 -15.26 9.37 -7.54
N TRP A 119 -15.29 8.20 -6.89
CA TRP A 119 -16.40 7.79 -6.04
C TRP A 119 -16.60 8.78 -4.88
N ALA A 120 -15.52 9.18 -4.22
CA ALA A 120 -15.60 10.13 -3.12
C ALA A 120 -16.10 11.51 -3.57
N ARG A 121 -15.62 12.02 -4.71
CA ARG A 121 -16.09 13.28 -5.30
C ARG A 121 -17.57 13.20 -5.71
N MET A 122 -18.03 12.04 -6.16
CA MET A 122 -19.44 11.81 -6.47
C MET A 122 -20.29 11.91 -5.19
N LYS A 123 -19.92 11.17 -4.13
CA LYS A 123 -20.62 11.23 -2.84
C LYS A 123 -20.63 12.63 -2.22
N ALA A 124 -19.52 13.35 -2.32
CA ALA A 124 -19.44 14.73 -1.85
C ALA A 124 -20.40 15.67 -2.63
N ARG A 125 -20.45 15.53 -3.97
CA ARG A 125 -21.35 16.31 -4.83
C ARG A 125 -22.83 16.01 -4.60
N THR A 126 -23.17 14.77 -4.24
CA THR A 126 -24.56 14.37 -3.93
C THR A 126 -24.97 14.62 -2.48
N GLY A 127 -24.13 15.28 -1.67
CA GLY A 127 -24.44 15.59 -0.27
C GLY A 127 -24.31 14.41 0.69
N GLN A 128 -23.75 13.28 0.25
CA GLN A 128 -23.65 12.03 1.01
C GLN A 128 -22.36 11.96 1.87
N LEU A 129 -22.00 13.07 2.53
CA LEU A 129 -20.74 13.19 3.28
C LEU A 129 -20.63 12.23 4.47
N SER A 130 -21.73 11.95 5.17
CA SER A 130 -21.73 10.99 6.28
C SER A 130 -21.45 9.56 5.79
N GLU A 131 -22.04 9.18 4.66
CA GLU A 131 -21.81 7.87 4.05
C GLU A 131 -20.37 7.75 3.57
N LEU A 132 -19.84 8.80 2.93
CA LEU A 132 -18.44 8.87 2.49
C LEU A 132 -17.46 8.70 3.67
N ARG A 133 -17.67 9.42 4.78
CA ARG A 133 -16.80 9.29 5.96
C ARG A 133 -16.86 7.89 6.57
N GLN A 134 -18.06 7.29 6.62
CA GLN A 134 -18.19 5.92 7.10
C GLN A 134 -17.48 4.93 6.17
N ALA A 135 -17.60 5.11 4.84
CA ALA A 135 -16.92 4.24 3.88
C ALA A 135 -15.40 4.32 4.00
N ILE A 136 -14.85 5.52 4.19
CA ILE A 136 -13.40 5.71 4.43
C ILE A 136 -12.99 5.05 5.74
N LYS A 137 -13.77 5.19 6.81
CA LYS A 137 -13.48 4.53 8.09
C LYS A 137 -13.47 3.01 7.93
N ASP A 138 -14.51 2.44 7.32
CA ASP A 138 -14.63 1.01 7.10
C ASP A 138 -13.49 0.48 6.19
N ALA A 139 -13.05 1.27 5.21
CA ALA A 139 -11.91 0.95 4.38
C ALA A 139 -10.60 0.93 5.19
N TYR A 140 -10.40 1.89 6.10
CA TYR A 140 -9.24 1.86 7.01
C TYR A 140 -9.28 0.67 7.98
N ASP A 141 -10.46 0.30 8.49
CA ASP A 141 -10.64 -0.90 9.31
C ASP A 141 -10.32 -2.18 8.52
N LEU A 142 -10.73 -2.25 7.25
CA LEU A 142 -10.42 -3.37 6.36
C LEU A 142 -8.91 -3.53 6.15
N THR A 143 -8.18 -2.44 5.91
CA THR A 143 -6.71 -2.49 5.80
C THR A 143 -6.06 -2.95 7.11
N ALA A 144 -6.59 -2.54 8.25
CA ALA A 144 -6.11 -3.01 9.55
C ALA A 144 -6.24 -4.55 9.67
N GLN A 145 -7.39 -5.10 9.25
CA GLN A 145 -7.65 -6.54 9.24
C GLN A 145 -6.69 -7.28 8.30
N TYR A 146 -6.41 -6.73 7.12
CA TYR A 146 -5.42 -7.32 6.19
C TYR A 146 -4.02 -7.37 6.82
N LEU A 147 -3.57 -6.26 7.40
CA LEU A 147 -2.27 -6.21 8.07
C LEU A 147 -2.20 -7.16 9.27
N GLU A 148 -3.30 -7.35 10.00
CA GLU A 148 -3.39 -8.30 11.10
C GLU A 148 -3.37 -9.77 10.63
N ALA A 149 -4.05 -10.09 9.52
CA ALA A 149 -4.09 -11.45 8.96
C ALA A 149 -2.73 -11.86 8.37
N LEU A 150 -2.11 -10.96 7.62
CA LEU A 150 -0.86 -11.20 6.90
C LEU A 150 0.38 -11.13 7.79
N GLN A 151 0.29 -10.31 8.83
CA GLN A 151 1.35 -10.12 9.81
C GLN A 151 2.70 -9.78 9.15
N PRO A 152 2.75 -8.77 8.26
CA PRO A 152 3.99 -8.43 7.58
C PRO A 152 5.02 -7.92 8.59
N SER A 153 6.27 -8.35 8.45
CA SER A 153 7.39 -7.81 9.24
C SER A 153 7.81 -6.42 8.74
N THR A 154 7.57 -6.13 7.46
CA THR A 154 7.95 -4.89 6.79
C THR A 154 6.79 -4.37 5.93
N VAL A 155 6.55 -3.06 5.97
CA VAL A 155 5.59 -2.38 5.08
C VAL A 155 6.29 -1.19 4.42
N VAL A 156 6.29 -1.15 3.09
CA VAL A 156 6.73 0.00 2.30
C VAL A 156 5.55 0.96 2.16
N VAL A 157 5.64 2.11 2.80
CA VAL A 157 4.54 3.07 2.89
C VAL A 157 4.71 4.14 1.81
N LEU A 158 3.92 4.06 0.74
CA LEU A 158 3.82 5.07 -0.34
C LEU A 158 2.57 5.96 -0.16
N GLN A 159 1.92 5.82 0.97
CA GLN A 159 0.84 6.64 1.45
C GLN A 159 1.39 7.94 2.07
N CYS A 160 0.82 9.09 1.71
CA CYS A 160 1.13 10.39 2.36
C CYS A 160 -0.12 11.20 2.73
N ALA A 161 -1.31 10.74 2.35
CA ALA A 161 -2.56 11.52 2.38
C ALA A 161 -3.01 11.93 3.79
N THR A 162 -2.72 11.10 4.80
CA THR A 162 -3.06 11.33 6.21
C THR A 162 -1.90 11.90 7.01
N ASN A 163 -0.77 12.22 6.36
CA ASN A 163 0.32 12.92 7.02
C ASN A 163 -0.16 14.34 7.40
N PRO A 164 0.05 14.80 8.66
CA PRO A 164 -0.39 16.13 9.11
C PRO A 164 0.01 17.29 8.19
N CYS A 165 1.20 17.21 7.57
CA CYS A 165 1.71 18.23 6.65
C CYS A 165 1.05 18.20 5.26
N SER A 166 0.30 17.14 4.93
CA SER A 166 -0.32 16.89 3.62
C SER A 166 -1.85 16.85 3.65
N VAL A 167 -2.48 16.94 4.82
CA VAL A 167 -3.95 16.88 5.05
C VAL A 167 -4.73 17.79 4.10
N LYS A 168 -4.26 19.02 3.87
CA LYS A 168 -4.92 20.00 2.99
C LYS A 168 -4.97 19.56 1.52
N LYS A 169 -4.05 18.71 1.06
CA LYS A 169 -3.99 18.22 -0.32
C LYS A 169 -4.88 17.01 -0.56
N HIS A 170 -5.23 16.28 0.50
CA HIS A 170 -6.06 15.07 0.45
C HIS A 170 -7.24 15.16 1.41
N ALA A 171 -7.97 16.28 1.35
CA ALA A 171 -9.00 16.66 2.33
C ALA A 171 -10.07 15.59 2.56
N VAL A 172 -10.35 14.74 1.57
CA VAL A 172 -11.33 13.65 1.69
C VAL A 172 -10.80 12.54 2.61
N LEU A 173 -9.67 11.93 2.27
CA LEU A 173 -9.10 10.82 3.04
C LEU A 173 -8.68 11.27 4.44
N SER A 174 -8.18 12.50 4.56
CA SER A 174 -7.76 13.09 5.83
C SER A 174 -8.92 13.63 6.67
N SER A 175 -10.17 13.61 6.16
CA SER A 175 -11.36 14.01 6.94
C SER A 175 -11.79 12.98 7.98
N VAL A 176 -11.18 11.79 7.97
CA VAL A 176 -11.45 10.71 8.91
C VAL A 176 -10.18 10.41 9.68
N GLU A 177 -10.20 10.71 10.99
CA GLU A 177 -9.11 10.32 11.88
C GLU A 177 -9.19 8.82 12.15
N HIS A 178 -8.13 8.11 11.77
CA HIS A 178 -8.03 6.67 12.00
C HIS A 178 -6.61 6.30 12.43
N PRO A 179 -6.43 5.55 13.53
CA PRO A 179 -5.09 5.26 14.05
C PRO A 179 -4.21 4.52 13.04
N VAL A 180 -4.75 3.54 12.31
CA VAL A 180 -3.98 2.81 11.28
C VAL A 180 -3.53 3.74 10.16
N ALA A 181 -4.39 4.65 9.71
CA ALA A 181 -4.03 5.58 8.65
C ALA A 181 -2.98 6.61 9.12
N GLN A 182 -2.98 7.00 10.39
CA GLN A 182 -1.95 7.88 10.96
C GLN A 182 -0.63 7.15 11.21
N VAL A 183 -0.68 5.92 11.72
CA VAL A 183 0.50 5.11 12.01
C VAL A 183 1.19 4.69 10.74
N PHE A 184 0.45 4.28 9.72
CA PHE A 184 0.98 3.86 8.42
C PHE A 184 1.00 5.02 7.42
N CYS A 185 1.49 6.18 7.86
CA CYS A 185 1.78 7.29 6.97
C CYS A 185 3.26 7.53 6.70
N SER A 186 3.55 8.05 5.51
CA SER A 186 4.88 8.49 5.11
C SER A 186 4.95 10.00 4.92
N SER A 187 6.17 10.51 4.78
CA SER A 187 6.48 11.86 4.37
C SER A 187 7.64 11.87 3.37
N MET A 188 7.68 12.90 2.53
CA MET A 188 8.84 13.14 1.65
C MET A 188 10.14 13.24 2.43
N ALA A 189 10.13 13.92 3.59
CA ALA A 189 11.32 14.11 4.40
C ALA A 189 11.88 12.77 4.91
N GLU A 190 11.03 11.87 5.40
CA GLU A 190 11.46 10.54 5.86
C GLU A 190 11.99 9.68 4.72
N ALA A 191 11.28 9.67 3.58
CA ALA A 191 11.66 8.91 2.40
C ALA A 191 13.02 9.37 1.82
N MET A 192 13.23 10.68 1.70
CA MET A 192 14.49 11.25 1.21
C MET A 192 15.66 10.96 2.16
N GLN A 193 15.40 10.82 3.46
CA GLN A 193 16.40 10.42 4.44
C GLN A 193 16.64 8.90 4.48
N LYS A 194 15.86 8.11 3.74
CA LYS A 194 15.92 6.63 3.71
C LYS A 194 15.87 6.00 5.12
N ARG A 195 15.16 6.65 6.04
CA ARG A 195 15.02 6.19 7.44
C ARG A 195 13.85 5.23 7.54
N SER A 196 14.02 4.11 8.23
CA SER A 196 12.89 3.27 8.63
C SER A 196 12.51 3.54 10.08
N ARG A 197 11.25 3.27 10.43
CA ARG A 197 10.78 3.31 11.82
C ARG A 197 10.13 1.99 12.20
N ILE A 198 10.23 1.63 13.47
CA ILE A 198 9.54 0.47 14.02
C ILE A 198 8.31 0.98 14.75
N VAL A 199 7.16 0.42 14.41
CA VAL A 199 5.89 0.69 15.08
C VAL A 199 5.40 -0.58 15.74
N ARG A 200 4.78 -0.42 16.91
CA ARG A 200 3.99 -1.50 17.49
C ARG A 200 2.60 -1.47 16.88
N PHE A 201 2.32 -2.41 15.99
CA PHE A 201 0.99 -2.63 15.43
C PHE A 201 0.39 -3.88 16.08
N MET A 202 -0.74 -3.70 16.76
CA MET A 202 -1.30 -4.71 17.67
C MET A 202 -0.26 -5.12 18.72
N GLN A 203 0.19 -6.37 18.72
CA GLN A 203 1.20 -6.88 19.65
C GLN A 203 2.56 -7.11 19.00
N ARG A 204 2.78 -6.60 17.78
CA ARG A 204 3.97 -6.92 16.97
C ARG A 204 4.71 -5.69 16.54
N GLU A 205 6.01 -5.85 16.34
CA GLU A 205 6.86 -4.84 15.73
C GLU A 205 6.78 -4.98 14.21
N VAL A 206 6.40 -3.88 13.56
CA VAL A 206 6.36 -3.78 12.09
C VAL A 206 7.34 -2.69 11.68
N ARG A 207 8.25 -3.03 10.76
CA ARG A 207 9.17 -2.06 10.18
C ARG A 207 8.47 -1.30 9.07
N LEU A 208 8.31 0.01 9.24
CA LEU A 208 7.82 0.89 8.20
C LEU A 208 9.00 1.47 7.42
N VAL A 209 8.97 1.28 6.11
CA VAL A 209 9.91 1.86 5.16
C VAL A 209 9.18 2.98 4.39
N PRO A 210 9.38 4.24 4.75
CA PRO A 210 8.71 5.37 4.13
C PRO A 210 9.23 5.58 2.71
N GLY A 211 8.31 5.59 1.75
CA GLY A 211 8.52 6.12 0.41
C GLY A 211 7.62 7.33 0.17
N PHE A 212 7.31 7.61 -1.08
CA PHE A 212 6.32 8.62 -1.43
C PHE A 212 5.49 8.15 -2.61
N HIS A 213 4.29 8.71 -2.72
CA HIS A 213 3.37 8.36 -3.80
C HIS A 213 4.02 8.64 -5.17
N PRO A 214 4.06 7.67 -6.11
CA PRO A 214 4.73 7.83 -7.40
C PRO A 214 4.23 9.00 -8.24
N SER A 215 2.97 9.42 -8.06
CA SER A 215 2.45 10.62 -8.73
C SER A 215 3.28 11.88 -8.46
N ARG A 216 4.05 11.95 -7.37
CA ARG A 216 4.98 13.06 -7.11
C ARG A 216 6.06 13.18 -8.20
N ILE A 217 6.51 12.06 -8.76
CA ILE A 217 7.48 11.99 -9.86
C ILE A 217 6.81 12.46 -11.16
N THR A 218 5.59 12.00 -11.43
CA THR A 218 4.84 12.38 -12.63
C THR A 218 4.61 13.89 -12.69
N HIS A 219 4.22 14.50 -11.58
CA HIS A 219 3.93 15.93 -11.48
C HIS A 219 5.17 16.82 -11.29
N GLU A 220 6.38 16.25 -11.19
CA GLU A 220 7.61 17.05 -11.11
C GLU A 220 8.01 17.56 -12.49
N THR A 221 8.23 18.87 -12.59
CA THR A 221 8.58 19.55 -13.84
C THR A 221 10.08 19.73 -14.00
N ASP A 222 10.83 19.85 -12.89
CA ASP A 222 12.28 19.96 -12.94
C ASP A 222 12.92 18.59 -13.27
N PRO A 223 13.65 18.45 -14.39
CA PRO A 223 14.21 17.16 -14.81
C PRO A 223 15.25 16.57 -13.86
N ALA A 224 15.99 17.42 -13.13
CA ALA A 224 16.97 16.94 -12.15
C ALA A 224 16.26 16.35 -10.92
N THR A 225 15.28 17.06 -10.38
CA THR A 225 14.46 16.62 -9.26
C THR A 225 13.65 15.38 -9.61
N LYS A 226 13.04 15.33 -10.81
CA LYS A 226 12.30 14.16 -11.28
C LYS A 226 13.16 12.90 -11.30
N ARG A 227 14.40 12.99 -11.79
CA ARG A 227 15.37 11.89 -11.78
C ARG A 227 15.78 11.49 -10.36
N LEU A 228 16.03 12.46 -9.49
CA LEU A 228 16.36 12.22 -8.08
C LEU A 228 15.23 11.47 -7.37
N LEU A 229 13.98 11.89 -7.58
CA LEU A 229 12.81 11.24 -7.00
C LEU A 229 12.65 9.81 -7.52
N ALA A 230 12.74 9.61 -8.84
CA ALA A 230 12.66 8.27 -9.44
C ALA A 230 13.76 7.33 -8.90
N ALA A 231 15.00 7.82 -8.81
CA ALA A 231 16.11 7.05 -8.24
C ALA A 231 15.87 6.73 -6.76
N THR A 232 15.39 7.71 -5.98
CA THR A 232 15.13 7.51 -4.53
C THR A 232 14.07 6.43 -4.30
N LEU A 233 12.96 6.47 -5.05
CA LEU A 233 11.89 5.48 -4.89
C LEU A 233 12.35 4.09 -5.35
N ARG A 234 13.10 4.01 -6.46
CA ARG A 234 13.73 2.76 -6.91
C ARG A 234 14.64 2.19 -5.83
N ASP A 235 15.55 2.98 -5.28
CA ASP A 235 16.47 2.53 -4.22
C ASP A 235 15.72 1.98 -3.00
N ILE A 236 14.63 2.63 -2.59
CA ILE A 236 13.81 2.19 -1.45
C ILE A 236 13.19 0.81 -1.74
N LEU A 237 12.53 0.66 -2.90
CA LEU A 237 11.89 -0.60 -3.27
C LEU A 237 12.95 -1.70 -3.47
N SER A 238 14.04 -1.44 -4.19
CA SER A 238 15.11 -2.41 -4.41
C SER A 238 15.75 -2.86 -3.10
N ALA A 239 16.02 -1.94 -2.16
CA ALA A 239 16.58 -2.30 -0.86
C ALA A 239 15.66 -3.21 -0.02
N VAL A 240 14.35 -3.15 -0.25
CA VAL A 240 13.38 -4.01 0.43
C VAL A 240 13.21 -5.33 -0.29
N TYR A 241 13.02 -5.33 -1.62
CA TYR A 241 12.53 -6.49 -2.36
C TYR A 241 13.61 -7.36 -3.02
N VAL A 242 14.79 -6.83 -3.36
CA VAL A 242 15.87 -7.63 -3.97
C VAL A 242 16.24 -8.86 -3.12
N PRO A 243 16.38 -8.77 -1.78
CA PRO A 243 16.66 -9.95 -0.96
C PRO A 243 15.60 -11.04 -1.05
N TYR A 244 14.33 -10.67 -1.25
CA TYR A 244 13.20 -11.61 -1.34
C TYR A 244 13.16 -12.29 -2.72
N ALA A 245 13.36 -11.52 -3.79
CA ALA A 245 13.46 -12.06 -5.14
C ALA A 245 14.58 -13.11 -5.26
N GLN A 246 15.74 -12.84 -4.66
CA GLN A 246 16.87 -13.77 -4.62
C GLN A 246 16.52 -15.08 -3.88
N GLN A 247 15.71 -15.02 -2.83
CA GLN A 247 15.30 -16.20 -2.07
C GLN A 247 14.29 -17.05 -2.85
N ILE A 248 13.30 -16.42 -3.48
CA ILE A 248 12.29 -17.11 -4.29
C ILE A 248 12.97 -17.78 -5.49
N ASN A 249 13.76 -17.03 -6.25
CA ASN A 249 14.46 -17.56 -7.43
C ASN A 249 15.56 -18.55 -7.07
N GLY A 250 16.25 -18.37 -5.94
CA GLY A 250 17.23 -19.32 -5.43
C GLY A 250 16.61 -20.64 -4.98
N SER A 251 15.40 -20.61 -4.42
CA SER A 251 14.65 -21.81 -4.02
C SER A 251 14.13 -22.59 -5.24
N ALA A 252 13.77 -21.90 -6.32
CA ALA A 252 13.33 -22.54 -7.57
C ALA A 252 14.45 -23.31 -8.30
N ASN A 253 15.71 -22.91 -8.12
CA ASN A 253 16.88 -23.55 -8.73
C ASN A 253 17.52 -24.65 -7.87
N ALA A 254 17.00 -24.89 -6.67
CA ALA A 254 17.52 -25.89 -5.73
C ALA A 254 16.70 -27.20 -5.71
N ASN A 255 15.64 -27.28 -6.51
CA ASN A 255 14.81 -28.47 -6.75
C ASN A 255 15.02 -28.98 -8.19
#